data_AF-A0A1B8TER5-F1
#
_entry.id   AF-A0A1B8TER5-F1
#
_cell.length_a   1.000
_cell.length_b   1.000
_cell.length_c   1.000
_cell.angle_alpha   90.00
_cell.angle_beta   90.00
_cell.angle_gamma   90.00
#
_symmetry.space_group_name_H-M   'P 1'
#
loop_
_entity.id
_entity.type
_entity.pdbx_description
1 polymer ?
#
loop_
_entity_poly.entity_id
_entity_poly.type
_entity_poly.pdbx_seq_one_letter_code
_entity_poly.pdbx_strand_id
1 'polypeptide(L)' 'MSEAQRIHDERFAVGNPRSPEYKAGALYILRLKAGEITSTPSPYVVGTAQFDAWLAGTWEGHDLWAAAQKAKAGDV' A
#
# COMPACT_ATOMS: atom_id res chain seq x y z
N MET A 1 15.42 -4.65 -3.62
CA MET A 1 13.99 -4.57 -3.27
C MET A 1 13.72 -3.12 -2.87
N SER A 2 12.66 -2.49 -3.39
CA SER A 2 12.35 -1.11 -3.04
C SER A 2 11.77 -1.02 -1.62
N GLU A 3 11.84 0.16 -1.00
CA GLU A 3 11.28 0.34 0.35
C GLU A 3 9.78 0.04 0.38
N ALA A 4 9.06 0.52 -0.64
CA ALA A 4 7.64 0.25 -0.78
C ALA A 4 7.35 -1.25 -0.84
N GLN A 5 8.13 -2.00 -1.62
CA GLN A 5 7.96 -3.44 -1.74
C GLN A 5 8.27 -4.16 -0.43
N ARG A 6 9.32 -3.75 0.29
CA ARG A 6 9.67 -4.33 1.60
C ARG A 6 8.53 -4.16 2.61
N ILE A 7 7.99 -2.94 2.77
CA ILE A 7 6.87 -2.67 3.70
C ILE A 7 5.63 -3.49 3.31
N HIS A 8 5.37 -3.60 2.00
CA HIS A 8 4.26 -4.37 1.48
C HIS A 8 4.40 -5.87 1.78
N ASP A 9 5.57 -6.45 1.51
CA ASP A 9 5.85 -7.87 1.71
C ASP A 9 5.80 -8.23 3.21
N GLU A 10 6.32 -7.37 4.08
CA GLU A 10 6.21 -7.53 5.54
C GLU A 10 4.75 -7.57 6.01
N ARG A 11 3.89 -6.72 5.43
CA ARG A 11 2.47 -6.65 5.79
C ARG A 11 1.63 -7.80 5.20
N PHE A 12 1.94 -8.21 3.97
CA PHE A 12 1.14 -9.11 3.15
C PHE A 12 1.88 -10.40 2.80
N ALA A 13 2.64 -10.93 3.76
CA ALA A 13 3.27 -12.23 3.66
C ALA A 13 2.30 -13.35 3.22
N VAL A 14 2.88 -14.46 2.75
CA VAL A 14 2.14 -15.63 2.27
C VAL A 14 1.05 -16.05 3.26
N GLY A 15 -0.18 -16.26 2.76
CA GLY A 15 -1.34 -16.65 3.56
C GLY A 15 -2.21 -15.49 4.06
N ASN A 16 -1.82 -14.23 3.85
CA ASN A 16 -2.67 -13.09 4.17
C ASN A 16 -3.97 -13.10 3.31
N PRO A 17 -5.17 -13.15 3.92
CA PRO A 17 -6.43 -13.37 3.21
C PRO A 17 -6.96 -12.12 2.48
N ARG A 18 -6.26 -10.97 2.56
CA ARG A 18 -6.67 -9.75 1.85
C ARG A 18 -6.62 -9.96 0.33
N SER A 19 -7.59 -9.37 -0.36
CA SER A 19 -7.74 -9.51 -1.80
C SER A 19 -6.54 -8.89 -2.56
N PRO A 20 -6.29 -9.32 -3.80
CA PRO A 20 -5.26 -8.71 -4.65
C PRO A 20 -5.45 -7.19 -4.82
N GLU A 21 -6.67 -6.72 -4.96
CA GLU A 21 -7.02 -5.30 -5.15
C GLU A 21 -6.64 -4.47 -3.92
N TYR A 22 -6.97 -4.95 -2.72
CA TYR A 22 -6.59 -4.31 -1.46
C TYR A 22 -5.07 -4.23 -1.32
N LYS A 23 -4.37 -5.33 -1.60
CA LYS A 23 -2.90 -5.37 -1.60
C LYS A 23 -2.32 -4.41 -2.64
N ALA A 24 -2.92 -4.29 -3.82
CA ALA A 24 -2.49 -3.37 -4.86
C ALA A 24 -2.69 -1.90 -4.47
N GLY A 25 -3.79 -1.57 -3.78
CA GLY A 25 -4.04 -0.22 -3.25
C GLY A 25 -3.01 0.21 -2.22
N ALA A 26 -2.65 -0.70 -1.30
CA ALA A 26 -1.61 -0.44 -0.31
C ALA A 26 -0.25 -0.21 -0.99
N LEU A 27 0.13 -1.08 -1.94
CA LEU A 27 1.39 -0.95 -2.66
C LEU A 27 1.46 0.35 -3.49
N TYR A 28 0.35 0.76 -4.10
CA TYR A 28 0.26 2.02 -4.84
C TYR A 28 0.66 3.22 -3.97
N ILE A 29 0.09 3.36 -2.78
CA ILE A 29 0.44 4.47 -1.88
C ILE A 29 1.89 4.38 -1.39
N LEU A 30 2.36 3.18 -1.05
CA LEU A 30 3.75 2.98 -0.62
C LEU A 30 4.73 3.43 -1.71
N ARG A 31 4.50 3.05 -2.98
CA ARG A 31 5.32 3.46 -4.12
C ARG A 31 5.25 4.96 -4.37
N LEU A 32 4.05 5.55 -4.25
CA LEU A 32 3.85 6.99 -4.41
C LEU A 32 4.63 7.78 -3.34
N LYS A 33 4.57 7.35 -2.08
CA LYS A 33 5.27 8.00 -0.96
C LYS A 33 6.79 7.81 -1.02
N ALA A 34 7.25 6.68 -1.53
CA ALA A 34 8.66 6.42 -1.82
C ALA A 34 9.20 7.20 -3.04
N GLY A 35 8.33 7.91 -3.79
CA GLY A 35 8.72 8.60 -5.01
C GLY A 35 9.01 7.69 -6.20
N GLU A 36 8.60 6.41 -6.13
CA GLU A 36 8.83 5.40 -7.17
C GLU A 36 7.87 5.56 -8.36
N ILE A 37 6.70 6.16 -8.11
CA ILE A 37 5.68 6.44 -9.12
C ILE A 37 5.10 7.85 -8.92
N THR A 38 4.46 8.37 -9.95
CA THR A 38 3.57 9.53 -9.85
C THR A 38 2.14 9.08 -9.60
N SER A 39 1.28 10.03 -9.20
CA SER A 39 -0.14 9.75 -8.97
C SER A 39 -0.82 9.29 -10.27
N THR A 40 -1.49 8.14 -10.22
CA THR A 40 -2.23 7.57 -11.35
C THR A 40 -3.66 7.19 -10.93
N PRO A 41 -4.63 7.20 -11.87
CA PRO A 41 -5.98 6.72 -11.57
C PRO A 41 -6.00 5.27 -11.10
N SER A 42 -7.05 4.91 -10.36
CA SER A 42 -7.33 3.51 -10.03
C SER A 42 -7.52 2.68 -11.31
N PRO A 43 -7.02 1.44 -11.36
CA PRO A 43 -7.27 0.55 -12.50
C PRO A 43 -8.68 -0.08 -12.46
N TYR A 44 -9.46 0.13 -11.40
CA TYR A 44 -10.78 -0.46 -11.22
C TYR A 44 -11.91 0.54 -11.50
N VAL A 45 -13.02 0.05 -12.03
CA VAL A 45 -14.22 0.87 -12.31
C VAL A 45 -14.87 1.31 -11.01
N VAL A 46 -15.17 2.60 -10.89
CA VAL A 46 -15.85 3.19 -9.72
C VAL A 46 -17.20 2.50 -9.48
N GLY A 47 -17.50 2.21 -8.21
CA GLY A 47 -18.75 1.55 -7.79
C GLY A 47 -18.70 0.02 -7.85
N THR A 48 -17.54 -0.57 -8.13
CA THR A 48 -17.32 -2.02 -8.05
C THR A 48 -16.66 -2.41 -6.72
N ALA A 49 -16.90 -3.65 -6.28
CA ALA A 49 -16.26 -4.18 -5.07
C ALA A 49 -14.72 -4.16 -5.15
N GLN A 50 -14.17 -4.33 -6.36
CA GLN A 50 -12.74 -4.23 -6.61
C GLN A 50 -12.21 -2.81 -6.36
N PHE A 51 -12.94 -1.79 -6.82
CA PHE A 51 -12.60 -0.40 -6.57
C PHE A 51 -12.67 -0.08 -5.07
N ASP A 52 -13.71 -0.53 -4.38
CA ASP A 52 -13.84 -0.33 -2.93
C ASP A 52 -12.69 -1.02 -2.16
N ALA A 53 -12.33 -2.25 -2.56
CA ALA A 53 -11.21 -2.98 -1.98
C ALA A 53 -9.87 -2.27 -2.23
N TRP A 54 -9.62 -1.79 -3.44
CA TRP A 54 -8.42 -1.02 -3.77
C TRP A 54 -8.36 0.28 -2.98
N LEU A 55 -9.46 1.03 -2.91
CA LEU A 55 -9.55 2.26 -2.12
C LEU A 55 -9.28 2.00 -0.65
N ALA A 56 -9.89 0.96 -0.06
CA ALA A 56 -9.59 0.51 1.30
C ALA A 56 -8.10 0.17 1.50
N GLY A 57 -7.47 -0.45 0.50
CA GLY A 57 -6.04 -0.71 0.48
C GLY A 57 -5.18 0.57 0.50
N THR A 58 -5.60 1.63 -0.19
CA THR A 58 -4.84 2.90 -0.19
C THR A 58 -4.73 3.50 1.21
N TRP A 59 -5.81 3.45 2.02
CA TRP A 59 -5.79 3.91 3.41
C TRP A 59 -4.78 3.13 4.25
N GLU A 60 -4.78 1.80 4.13
CA GLU A 60 -3.77 0.95 4.78
C GLU A 60 -2.35 1.33 4.35
N GLY A 61 -2.12 1.61 3.06
CA GLY A 61 -0.82 2.06 2.57
C GLY A 61 -0.33 3.36 3.22
N HIS A 62 -1.23 4.30 3.52
CA HIS A 62 -0.90 5.52 4.26
C HIS A 62 -0.45 5.21 5.69
N ASP A 63 -1.19 4.35 6.39
CA ASP A 63 -0.90 3.96 7.77
C ASP A 63 0.43 3.19 7.87
N LEU A 64 0.68 2.26 6.95
CA LEU A 64 1.93 1.52 6.85
C LEU A 64 3.14 2.44 6.63
N TRP A 65 3.02 3.39 5.71
CA TRP A 65 4.08 4.36 5.48
C TRP A 65 4.37 5.18 6.74
N ALA A 66 3.33 5.71 7.39
CA ALA A 66 3.49 6.50 8.61
C ALA A 66 4.16 5.68 9.73
N ALA A 67 3.77 4.41 9.90
CA ALA A 67 4.38 3.51 10.88
C ALA A 67 5.87 3.26 10.57
N ALA A 68 6.21 2.99 9.30
CA ALA A 68 7.59 2.77 8.88
C ALA A 68 8.49 3.99 9.11
N GLN A 69 7.99 5.19 8.80
CA GLN A 69 8.74 6.43 9.03
C GLN A 69 8.93 6.74 10.52
N LYS A 70 7.93 6.43 11.36
CA LYS A 70 8.06 6.57 12.82
C LYS A 70 9.09 5.60 13.40
N ALA A 71 9.07 4.34 12.96
CA ALA A 71 10.05 3.34 13.41
C ALA A 71 11.49 3.81 13.12
N LYS A 72 11.74 4.30 11.89
CA LYS A 72 13.04 4.87 11.51
C LYS A 72 13.46 6.08 12.34
N ALA A 73 12.52 6.94 12.73
CA ALA A 73 12.81 8.14 13.50
C ALA A 73 13.06 7.85 14.99
N GLY A 74 12.58 6.72 15.51
CA GLY A 74 12.78 6.28 16.90
C GLY A 74 14.05 5.46 17.13
N ASP A 75 14.74 5.04 16.07
CA ASP A 75 16.02 4.32 16.11
C ASP A 75 17.24 5.27 16.13
N VAL A 76 17.05 6.56 16.46
CA VAL A 76 18.11 7.59 16.58
C VAL A 76 18.29 8.04 18.02
#